data_AF-A0A9D8YS00-F1
#
_entry.id   AF-A0A9D8YS00-F1
#
_cell.length_a   1.000
_cell.length_b   1.000
_cell.length_c   1.000
_cell.angle_alpha   90.00
_cell.angle_beta   90.00
_cell.angle_gamma   90.00
#
_symmetry.space_group_name_H-M   'P 1'
#
loop_
_entity.id
_entity.type
_entity.pdbx_description
1 polymer ?
#
loop_
_entity_poly.entity_id
_entity_poly.type
_entity_poly.pdbx_seq_one_letter_code
_entity_poly.pdbx_strand_id
1 'polypeptide(L)'
;MTLLLSSLSFAQDFDTNRMNRDIKIMENILGEMFKTQFTSNEGTVQVRSQGYTIFGSGSSGNVKGTYIPGYGVIFMIPATSNRYIISSGSSGSNRQVVFQYSSDDSDRTIDKESVTTRIGEFLQDYASTIGQLKNNESILVIYGSANATGNRTAVYSIRGDEEDRPSSLPVISVSAKKSDLDAFRSGRINSEALQSRLSVSTSEDKERLDLKVLGNIFGTALGEGDGNEYHLISSNSLSYMYLDNFGALYSLDLHRGHGLSGTLRLGYLNNSLSEEKEKEVQDLRVELEKREQKLNETLEQEYDELVAKTKEFIIDYGRTLSSLEDDQYLLVSLNINESSDIIPERVDFQVKKSTFNQLDKGQISREAALNAVTLTEY
;
A
#
# COMPACT_ATOMS: atom_id res chain seq x y z
N MET A 1 -51.85 -12.72 -17.05
CA MET A 1 -51.22 -11.72 -16.17
C MET A 1 -50.17 -12.46 -15.35
N THR A 2 -48.94 -12.45 -15.82
CA THR A 2 -47.85 -13.29 -15.28
C THR A 2 -47.10 -12.48 -14.23
N LEU A 3 -47.25 -12.86 -12.96
CA LEU A 3 -46.55 -12.25 -11.83
C LEU A 3 -45.07 -12.65 -11.88
N LEU A 4 -44.21 -11.68 -12.20
CA LEU A 4 -42.76 -11.77 -12.02
C LEU A 4 -42.46 -11.71 -10.52
N LEU A 5 -42.09 -12.85 -9.95
CA LEU A 5 -41.47 -12.92 -8.63
C LEU A 5 -40.04 -12.37 -8.75
N SER A 6 -39.85 -11.13 -8.31
CA SER A 6 -38.53 -10.55 -8.06
C SER A 6 -37.87 -11.30 -6.91
N SER A 7 -36.76 -11.98 -7.20
CA SER A 7 -35.91 -12.57 -6.18
C SER A 7 -35.31 -11.47 -5.29
N LEU A 8 -35.72 -11.46 -4.03
CA LEU A 8 -35.07 -10.67 -2.99
C LEU A 8 -33.65 -11.21 -2.79
N SER A 9 -32.67 -10.55 -3.41
CA SER A 9 -31.26 -10.79 -3.12
C SER A 9 -30.97 -10.30 -1.71
N PHE A 10 -30.82 -11.22 -0.76
CA PHE A 10 -30.27 -10.92 0.56
C PHE A 10 -28.83 -10.45 0.37
N ALA A 11 -28.59 -9.15 0.53
CA ALA A 11 -27.24 -8.62 0.66
C ALA A 11 -26.64 -9.24 1.92
N GLN A 12 -25.62 -10.10 1.77
CA GLN A 12 -24.80 -10.49 2.90
C GLN A 12 -24.14 -9.24 3.46
N ASP A 13 -24.35 -8.98 4.74
CA ASP A 13 -23.74 -7.86 5.43
C ASP A 13 -22.22 -8.01 5.39
N PHE A 14 -21.52 -6.94 5.02
CA PHE A 14 -20.06 -6.95 4.87
C PHE A 14 -19.41 -6.77 6.23
N ASP A 15 -18.67 -7.77 6.69
CA ASP A 15 -17.96 -7.75 7.97
C ASP A 15 -16.52 -7.27 7.78
N THR A 16 -16.28 -5.98 8.04
CA THR A 16 -14.95 -5.35 7.94
C THR A 16 -13.91 -6.04 8.82
N ASN A 17 -14.28 -6.47 10.04
CA ASN A 17 -13.35 -7.13 10.95
C ASN A 17 -12.91 -8.50 10.40
N ARG A 18 -13.85 -9.25 9.84
CA ARG A 18 -13.54 -10.50 9.16
C ARG A 18 -12.67 -10.27 7.92
N MET A 19 -12.94 -9.25 7.12
CA MET A 19 -12.14 -8.95 5.91
C MET A 19 -10.70 -8.60 6.31
N ASN A 20 -10.54 -7.72 7.31
CA ASN A 20 -9.22 -7.35 7.82
C ASN A 20 -8.46 -8.56 8.37
N ARG A 21 -9.15 -9.46 9.08
CA ARG A 21 -8.55 -10.73 9.54
C ARG A 21 -8.10 -11.61 8.37
N ASP A 22 -8.94 -11.80 7.36
CA ASP A 22 -8.62 -12.61 6.18
C ASP A 22 -7.40 -12.01 5.45
N ILE A 23 -7.36 -10.68 5.27
CA ILE A 23 -6.21 -9.95 4.72
C ILE A 23 -4.95 -10.18 5.56
N LYS A 24 -5.01 -10.06 6.89
CA LYS A 24 -3.86 -10.31 7.77
C LYS A 24 -3.32 -11.73 7.66
N ILE A 25 -4.19 -12.72 7.50
CA ILE A 25 -3.76 -14.11 7.29
C ILE A 25 -3.02 -14.23 5.94
N MET A 26 -3.56 -13.64 4.87
CA MET A 26 -2.93 -13.64 3.56
C MET A 26 -1.60 -12.87 3.52
N GLU A 27 -1.50 -11.73 4.21
CA GLU A 27 -0.24 -10.99 4.40
C GLU A 27 0.84 -11.88 5.01
N ASN A 28 0.49 -12.66 6.04
CA ASN A 28 1.44 -13.59 6.67
C ASN A 28 1.85 -14.73 5.72
N ILE A 29 0.91 -15.32 4.98
CA ILE A 29 1.19 -16.39 4.01
C ILE A 29 2.14 -15.88 2.92
N LEU A 30 1.80 -14.76 2.27
CA LEU A 30 2.66 -14.12 1.27
C LEU A 30 4.02 -13.74 1.88
N GLY A 31 4.02 -13.23 3.11
CA GLY A 31 5.23 -12.90 3.84
C GLY A 31 6.17 -14.08 4.01
N GLU A 32 5.64 -15.28 4.30
CA GLU A 32 6.40 -16.53 4.35
C GLU A 32 6.85 -17.00 2.96
N MET A 33 5.97 -16.99 1.96
CA MET A 33 6.27 -17.45 0.59
C MET A 33 7.39 -16.64 -0.09
N PHE A 34 7.49 -15.35 0.26
CA PHE A 34 8.47 -14.41 -0.28
C PHE A 34 9.63 -14.10 0.68
N LYS A 35 9.82 -14.92 1.73
CA LYS A 35 11.03 -14.81 2.56
C LYS A 35 12.27 -15.08 1.72
N THR A 36 13.30 -14.26 1.94
CA THR A 36 14.58 -14.38 1.25
C THR A 36 15.74 -14.55 2.21
N GLN A 37 16.79 -15.19 1.72
CA GLN A 37 18.03 -15.42 2.45
C GLN A 37 19.23 -15.11 1.52
N PHE A 38 20.31 -14.60 2.11
CA PHE A 38 21.60 -14.56 1.45
C PHE A 38 22.24 -15.94 1.56
N THR A 39 22.67 -16.48 0.43
CA THR A 39 23.52 -17.66 0.40
C THR A 39 24.92 -17.29 -0.09
N SER A 40 25.92 -17.87 0.56
CA SER A 40 27.34 -17.76 0.19
C SER A 40 28.03 -19.10 0.46
N ASN A 41 29.20 -19.30 -0.13
CA ASN A 41 30.02 -20.50 0.12
C ASN A 41 30.37 -20.70 1.62
N GLU A 42 30.28 -19.65 2.45
CA GLU A 42 30.63 -19.67 3.88
C GLU A 42 29.43 -19.80 4.82
N GLY A 43 28.20 -19.86 4.28
CA GLY A 43 26.98 -20.02 5.07
C GLY A 43 25.80 -19.17 4.57
N THR A 44 24.66 -19.34 5.22
CA THR A 44 23.40 -18.64 4.92
C THR A 44 23.09 -17.60 5.99
N VAL A 45 22.62 -16.42 5.56
CA VAL A 45 22.17 -15.35 6.46
C VAL A 45 20.76 -14.95 6.06
N GLN A 46 19.82 -15.01 7.01
CA GLN A 46 18.44 -14.60 6.76
C GLN A 46 18.35 -13.09 6.50
N VAL A 47 17.60 -12.71 5.46
CA VAL A 47 17.38 -11.30 5.11
C VAL A 47 16.01 -10.88 5.60
N ARG A 48 15.96 -9.84 6.43
CA ARG A 48 14.70 -9.15 6.71
C ARG A 48 14.60 -7.94 5.79
N SER A 49 13.68 -7.97 4.84
CA SER A 49 13.39 -6.79 4.02
C SER A 49 12.80 -5.68 4.89
N GLN A 50 13.20 -4.45 4.61
CA GLN A 50 12.61 -3.23 5.18
C GLN A 50 12.42 -2.30 3.97
N GLY A 51 11.34 -2.52 3.23
CA GLY A 51 10.98 -1.71 2.07
C GLY A 51 9.88 -0.72 2.42
N TYR A 52 9.92 0.46 1.79
CA TYR A 52 8.80 1.40 1.79
C TYR A 52 7.71 0.88 0.83
N THR A 53 6.48 0.86 1.31
CA THR A 53 5.32 0.33 0.59
C THR A 53 4.35 1.47 0.27
N ILE A 54 3.76 1.45 -0.94
CA ILE A 54 2.63 2.30 -1.39
C ILE A 54 1.48 2.38 -0.35
N PHE A 55 1.38 1.40 0.55
CA PHE A 55 0.30 1.26 1.54
C PHE A 55 0.77 1.40 3.01
N GLY A 56 1.88 2.10 3.30
CA GLY A 56 2.22 2.53 4.68
C GLY A 56 3.71 2.52 5.05
N SER A 57 4.03 3.25 6.12
CA SER A 57 5.33 3.34 6.79
C SER A 57 5.20 2.84 8.24
N GLY A 58 5.59 1.58 8.51
CA GLY A 58 5.44 0.99 9.85
C GLY A 58 6.05 -0.42 9.99
N SER A 59 6.81 -0.60 11.07
CA SER A 59 7.76 -1.67 11.43
C SER A 59 7.46 -3.13 11.01
N SER A 60 8.48 -3.76 10.40
CA SER A 60 8.77 -5.20 10.27
C SER A 60 7.70 -6.12 9.65
N GLY A 61 7.83 -6.42 8.34
CA GLY A 61 7.22 -7.64 7.75
C GLY A 61 6.49 -7.51 6.42
N ASN A 62 7.17 -7.02 5.39
CA ASN A 62 7.20 -7.48 3.99
C ASN A 62 5.95 -7.64 3.10
N VAL A 63 4.69 -7.60 3.57
CA VAL A 63 3.51 -7.62 2.68
C VAL A 63 2.38 -6.77 3.27
N LYS A 64 1.70 -5.99 2.42
CA LYS A 64 0.53 -5.18 2.81
C LYS A 64 -0.66 -5.49 1.92
N GLY A 65 -1.81 -5.73 2.53
CA GLY A 65 -3.08 -5.94 1.84
C GLY A 65 -4.04 -4.77 2.08
N THR A 66 -4.85 -4.46 1.08
CA THR A 66 -5.94 -3.47 1.16
C THR A 66 -7.16 -4.01 0.44
N TYR A 67 -8.35 -3.89 1.05
CA TYR A 67 -9.62 -4.19 0.37
C TYR A 67 -10.14 -2.92 -0.27
N ILE A 68 -10.52 -3.05 -1.53
CA ILE A 68 -11.02 -1.97 -2.36
C ILE A 68 -12.42 -2.36 -2.83
N PRO A 69 -13.48 -1.69 -2.32
CA PRO A 69 -14.85 -2.02 -2.67
C PRO A 69 -15.10 -2.07 -4.18
N GLY A 70 -15.67 -3.18 -4.67
CA GLY A 70 -16.00 -3.36 -6.08
C GLY A 70 -14.81 -3.71 -6.98
N TYR A 71 -13.58 -3.58 -6.50
CA TYR A 71 -12.40 -4.15 -7.16
C TYR A 71 -12.02 -5.50 -6.53
N GLY A 72 -11.83 -5.55 -5.20
CA GLY A 72 -11.39 -6.73 -4.46
C GLY A 72 -10.18 -6.43 -3.57
N VAL A 73 -9.23 -7.36 -3.44
CA VAL A 73 -8.05 -7.17 -2.55
C VAL A 73 -6.79 -6.93 -3.36
N ILE A 74 -6.00 -5.95 -2.94
CA ILE A 74 -4.64 -5.74 -3.46
C ILE A 74 -3.65 -6.09 -2.36
N PHE A 75 -2.76 -7.04 -2.65
CA PHE A 75 -1.57 -7.32 -1.85
C PHE A 75 -0.35 -6.73 -2.53
N MET A 76 0.57 -6.23 -1.73
CA MET A 76 1.81 -5.67 -2.22
C MET A 76 2.98 -6.17 -1.40
N ILE A 77 3.94 -6.73 -2.11
CA ILE A 77 5.15 -7.36 -1.62
C ILE A 77 6.30 -6.44 -2.05
N PRO A 78 6.87 -5.63 -1.14
CA PRO A 78 8.12 -4.92 -1.42
C PRO A 78 9.15 -5.89 -1.99
N ALA A 79 9.77 -5.48 -3.09
CA ALA A 79 11.01 -6.13 -3.51
C ALA A 79 11.99 -6.07 -2.34
N THR A 80 12.90 -7.04 -2.27
CA THR A 80 14.04 -7.01 -1.37
C THR A 80 15.04 -5.97 -1.87
N SER A 81 14.64 -4.70 -1.91
CA SER A 81 15.50 -3.59 -2.23
C SER A 81 15.99 -2.96 -0.93
N ASN A 82 17.28 -2.63 -0.94
CA ASN A 82 17.98 -1.77 0.00
C ASN A 82 18.60 -2.50 1.20
N ARG A 83 19.77 -3.11 0.96
CA ARG A 83 20.77 -3.29 2.01
C ARG A 83 22.16 -2.89 1.52
N TYR A 84 22.85 -2.09 2.30
CA TYR A 84 24.31 -1.97 2.24
C TYR A 84 24.90 -3.28 2.78
N ILE A 85 25.45 -4.11 1.91
CA ILE A 85 26.22 -5.29 2.33
C ILE A 85 27.68 -4.86 2.37
N ILE A 86 28.17 -4.52 3.57
CA ILE A 86 29.61 -4.37 3.79
C ILE A 86 30.17 -5.79 3.86
N SER A 87 30.90 -6.19 2.83
CA SER A 87 31.53 -7.51 2.78
C SER A 87 33.04 -7.38 2.88
N SER A 88 33.64 -8.07 3.84
CA SER A 88 35.09 -8.23 3.97
C SER A 88 35.54 -9.62 3.50
N GLY A 89 35.02 -10.09 2.36
CA GLY A 89 35.32 -11.43 1.82
C GLY A 89 36.32 -11.40 0.67
N SER A 90 37.11 -12.47 0.54
CA SER A 90 38.05 -12.66 -0.56
C SER A 90 37.34 -12.75 -1.92
N SER A 91 37.91 -12.09 -2.93
CA SER A 91 37.52 -12.15 -4.35
C SER A 91 37.32 -13.63 -4.77
N GLY A 92 36.06 -14.05 -4.96
CA GLY A 92 35.71 -15.44 -5.33
C GLY A 92 34.45 -16.03 -4.69
N SER A 93 33.83 -15.39 -3.70
CA SER A 93 32.56 -15.90 -3.13
C SER A 93 31.35 -15.51 -3.99
N ASN A 94 30.71 -16.48 -4.66
CA ASN A 94 29.42 -16.26 -5.31
C ASN A 94 28.36 -16.01 -4.24
N ARG A 95 27.82 -14.79 -4.17
CA ARG A 95 26.78 -14.41 -3.21
C ARG A 95 25.50 -14.10 -3.96
N GLN A 96 24.41 -14.77 -3.59
CA GLN A 96 23.13 -14.53 -4.23
C GLN A 96 22.01 -14.44 -3.19
N VAL A 97 21.01 -13.61 -3.48
CA VAL A 97 19.74 -13.59 -2.74
C VAL A 97 18.84 -14.65 -3.35
N VAL A 98 18.32 -15.53 -2.51
CA VAL A 98 17.36 -16.57 -2.93
C VAL A 98 16.12 -16.55 -2.07
N PHE A 99 15.05 -17.15 -2.56
CA PHE A 99 13.92 -17.52 -1.72
C PHE A 99 14.35 -18.55 -0.67
N GLN A 100 13.91 -18.34 0.57
CA GLN A 100 14.23 -19.21 1.70
C GLN A 100 13.61 -20.59 1.53
N TYR A 101 12.36 -20.64 1.08
CA TYR A 101 11.61 -21.87 0.89
C TYR A 101 11.46 -22.16 -0.60
N SER A 102 12.09 -23.25 -1.05
CA SER A 102 11.95 -23.80 -2.40
C SER A 102 12.27 -25.29 -2.33
N SER A 103 11.47 -26.11 -3.01
CA SER A 103 11.66 -27.56 -3.11
C SER A 103 12.86 -27.92 -3.99
N ASP A 104 13.13 -27.10 -5.01
CA ASP A 104 14.22 -27.30 -5.98
C ASP A 104 15.19 -26.11 -6.01
N ASP A 105 16.47 -26.37 -6.30
CA ASP A 105 17.53 -25.36 -6.31
C ASP A 105 17.41 -24.38 -7.50
N SER A 106 16.73 -24.75 -8.60
CA SER A 106 16.40 -23.84 -9.71
C SER A 106 15.36 -22.79 -9.32
N ASP A 107 14.45 -23.12 -8.41
CA ASP A 107 13.28 -22.31 -8.05
C ASP A 107 13.58 -21.34 -6.88
N ARG A 108 14.86 -21.31 -6.49
CA ARG A 108 15.42 -20.43 -5.47
C ARG A 108 15.82 -19.07 -6.01
N THR A 109 16.07 -18.94 -7.31
CA THR A 109 16.40 -17.65 -7.91
C THR A 109 15.21 -16.69 -7.80
N ILE A 110 15.52 -15.40 -7.72
CA ILE A 110 14.50 -14.36 -7.72
C ILE A 110 14.52 -13.74 -9.12
N ASP A 111 13.60 -14.18 -9.94
CA ASP A 111 13.41 -13.72 -11.32
C ASP A 111 11.90 -13.55 -11.62
N LYS A 112 11.58 -13.09 -12.83
CA LYS A 112 10.18 -12.83 -13.21
C LYS A 112 9.32 -14.09 -13.16
N GLU A 113 9.86 -15.22 -13.60
CA GLU A 113 9.12 -16.48 -13.71
C GLU A 113 8.86 -17.06 -12.33
N SER A 114 9.88 -17.19 -11.49
CA SER A 114 9.77 -17.65 -10.10
C SER A 114 8.82 -16.80 -9.26
N VAL A 115 8.86 -15.47 -9.39
CA VAL A 115 7.90 -14.56 -8.73
C VAL A 115 6.48 -14.81 -9.22
N THR A 116 6.27 -14.87 -10.53
CA THR A 116 4.94 -15.09 -11.12
C THR A 116 4.36 -16.43 -10.68
N THR A 117 5.16 -17.49 -10.68
CA THR A 117 4.78 -18.84 -10.24
C THR A 117 4.36 -18.83 -8.77
N ARG A 118 5.16 -18.25 -7.88
CA ARG A 118 4.82 -18.15 -6.44
C ARG A 118 3.55 -17.36 -6.18
N ILE A 119 3.33 -16.27 -6.91
CA ILE A 119 2.05 -15.54 -6.83
C ILE A 119 0.90 -16.42 -7.32
N GLY A 120 1.09 -17.15 -8.42
CA GLY A 120 0.11 -18.10 -8.96
C GLY A 120 -0.26 -19.19 -7.96
N GLU A 121 0.73 -19.81 -7.30
CA GLU A 121 0.55 -20.77 -6.21
C GLU A 121 -0.23 -20.16 -5.04
N PHE A 122 0.13 -18.94 -4.64
CA PHE A 122 -0.60 -18.23 -3.59
C PHE A 122 -2.08 -18.06 -3.95
N LEU A 123 -2.35 -17.59 -5.17
CA LEU A 123 -3.70 -17.36 -5.67
C LEU A 123 -4.50 -18.67 -5.70
N GLN A 124 -3.87 -19.73 -6.18
CA GLN A 124 -4.47 -21.06 -6.31
C GLN A 124 -4.85 -21.66 -4.95
N ASP A 125 -3.92 -21.67 -4.00
CA ASP A 125 -4.04 -22.49 -2.79
C ASP A 125 -4.68 -21.72 -1.62
N TYR A 126 -4.47 -20.40 -1.55
CA TYR A 126 -4.85 -19.61 -0.38
C TYR A 126 -5.88 -18.53 -0.68
N ALA A 127 -5.77 -17.84 -1.82
CA ALA A 127 -6.55 -16.62 -2.04
C ALA A 127 -8.08 -16.86 -2.15
N SER A 128 -8.51 -18.07 -2.51
CA SER A 128 -9.93 -18.45 -2.50
C SER A 128 -10.59 -18.42 -1.11
N THR A 129 -9.79 -18.40 -0.04
CA THR A 129 -10.26 -18.37 1.36
C THR A 129 -10.79 -17.01 1.79
N ILE A 130 -10.49 -15.92 1.06
CA ILE A 130 -11.07 -14.60 1.30
C ILE A 130 -12.56 -14.64 0.96
N GLY A 131 -13.38 -14.92 1.97
CA GLY A 131 -14.74 -15.41 1.77
C GLY A 131 -15.77 -14.33 1.44
N GLN A 132 -15.45 -13.05 1.66
CA GLN A 132 -16.38 -11.93 1.51
C GLN A 132 -16.29 -11.23 0.15
N LEU A 133 -15.37 -11.69 -0.71
CA LEU A 133 -15.25 -11.15 -2.06
C LEU A 133 -16.37 -11.61 -2.96
N LYS A 134 -16.90 -10.67 -3.74
CA LYS A 134 -17.91 -10.95 -4.77
C LYS A 134 -17.26 -11.66 -5.94
N ASN A 135 -18.05 -12.43 -6.68
CA ASN A 135 -17.56 -13.19 -7.84
C ASN A 135 -16.88 -12.33 -8.92
N ASN A 136 -17.29 -11.07 -9.04
CA ASN A 136 -16.74 -10.12 -10.01
C ASN A 136 -15.53 -9.34 -9.48
N GLU A 137 -15.21 -9.45 -8.20
CA GLU A 137 -14.01 -8.86 -7.60
C GLU A 137 -12.77 -9.74 -7.89
N SER A 138 -11.59 -9.12 -7.79
CA SER A 138 -10.30 -9.71 -8.11
C SER A 138 -9.35 -9.62 -6.92
N ILE A 139 -8.42 -10.56 -6.87
CA ILE A 139 -7.29 -10.51 -5.95
C ILE A 139 -6.06 -10.20 -6.80
N LEU A 140 -5.42 -9.08 -6.53
CA LEU A 140 -4.22 -8.59 -7.20
C LEU A 140 -3.05 -8.69 -6.23
N VAL A 141 -1.94 -9.26 -6.67
CA VAL A 141 -0.69 -9.29 -5.93
C VAL A 141 0.37 -8.58 -6.75
N ILE A 142 1.02 -7.59 -6.14
CA ILE A 142 2.08 -6.78 -6.73
C ILE A 142 3.38 -7.13 -6.02
N TYR A 143 4.39 -7.55 -6.78
CA TYR A 143 5.74 -7.78 -6.31
C TYR A 143 6.70 -6.73 -6.86
N GLY A 144 7.45 -6.09 -5.98
CA GLY A 144 8.26 -4.93 -6.31
C GLY A 144 7.51 -3.63 -6.05
N SER A 145 8.20 -2.67 -5.42
CA SER A 145 7.67 -1.34 -5.14
C SER A 145 8.55 -0.33 -5.87
N ALA A 146 7.93 0.54 -6.66
CA ALA A 146 8.59 1.55 -7.46
C ALA A 146 9.08 2.70 -6.58
N ASN A 147 10.19 2.50 -5.87
CA ASN A 147 11.05 3.61 -5.47
C ASN A 147 12.13 3.79 -6.53
N ALA A 148 11.76 4.39 -7.66
CA ALA A 148 12.67 4.77 -8.74
C ALA A 148 13.75 5.79 -8.29
N THR A 149 13.70 6.28 -7.05
CA THR A 149 14.64 7.28 -6.51
C THR A 149 15.35 6.86 -5.21
N GLY A 150 15.06 5.69 -4.64
CA GLY A 150 15.52 5.32 -3.29
C GLY A 150 16.67 4.30 -3.24
N ASN A 151 17.92 4.80 -3.23
CA ASN A 151 19.16 4.15 -2.79
C ASN A 151 19.45 2.73 -3.32
N ARG A 152 20.23 2.71 -4.41
CA ARG A 152 20.86 1.55 -5.02
C ARG A 152 21.68 0.74 -4.00
N THR A 153 21.53 -0.58 -4.02
CA THR A 153 22.44 -1.53 -3.36
C THR A 153 23.86 -1.31 -3.86
N ALA A 154 24.71 -0.67 -3.06
CA ALA A 154 26.14 -0.59 -3.31
C ALA A 154 26.82 -1.66 -2.47
N VAL A 155 27.32 -2.71 -3.13
CA VAL A 155 28.27 -3.64 -2.52
C VAL A 155 29.63 -2.98 -2.64
N TYR A 156 30.13 -2.43 -1.54
CA TYR A 156 31.50 -1.92 -1.50
C TYR A 156 32.43 -3.09 -1.21
N SER A 157 33.21 -3.51 -2.20
CA SER A 157 34.42 -4.29 -1.94
C SER A 157 35.47 -3.32 -1.39
N ILE A 158 36.15 -3.69 -0.29
CA ILE A 158 37.24 -2.88 0.29
C ILE A 158 38.45 -2.78 -0.67
N ARG A 159 38.42 -3.54 -1.77
CA ARG A 159 39.43 -3.57 -2.83
C ARG A 159 38.80 -3.29 -4.20
N GLY A 160 38.35 -2.06 -4.43
CA GLY A 160 38.34 -1.36 -5.73
C GLY A 160 37.67 -1.99 -6.97
N ASP A 161 37.19 -3.22 -6.93
CA ASP A 161 36.62 -3.92 -8.08
C ASP A 161 35.11 -3.66 -8.13
N GLU A 162 34.64 -3.09 -9.24
CA GLU A 162 33.22 -3.00 -9.58
C GLU A 162 32.70 -4.38 -9.95
N GLU A 163 31.90 -5.02 -9.09
CA GLU A 163 31.13 -6.21 -9.45
C GLU A 163 29.96 -5.85 -10.38
N ASP A 164 29.68 -6.73 -11.35
CA ASP A 164 28.51 -6.67 -12.23
C ASP A 164 27.23 -6.57 -11.40
N ARG A 165 26.52 -5.45 -11.58
CA ARG A 165 25.34 -5.11 -10.77
C ARG A 165 24.17 -5.97 -11.21
N PRO A 166 23.53 -6.75 -10.32
CA PRO A 166 22.32 -7.50 -10.68
C PRO A 166 21.23 -6.51 -11.11
N SER A 167 20.65 -6.75 -12.29
CA SER A 167 19.53 -5.96 -12.81
C SER A 167 18.35 -6.03 -11.86
N SER A 168 17.80 -4.88 -11.46
CA SER A 168 16.58 -4.83 -10.65
C SER A 168 15.42 -5.43 -11.45
N LEU A 169 14.65 -6.32 -10.82
CA LEU A 169 13.43 -6.85 -11.43
C LEU A 169 12.41 -5.73 -11.63
N PRO A 170 11.64 -5.74 -12.74
CA PRO A 170 10.51 -4.85 -12.90
C PRO A 170 9.46 -5.15 -11.82
N VAL A 171 8.52 -4.22 -11.60
CA VAL A 171 7.34 -4.53 -10.79
C VAL A 171 6.50 -5.56 -11.53
N ILE A 172 6.15 -6.63 -10.84
CA ILE A 172 5.36 -7.74 -11.38
C ILE A 172 4.00 -7.70 -10.68
N SER A 173 2.93 -7.86 -11.44
CA SER A 173 1.59 -7.91 -10.90
C SER A 173 0.85 -9.10 -11.49
N VAL A 174 0.12 -9.82 -10.63
CA VAL A 174 -0.72 -10.94 -11.07
C VAL A 174 -2.08 -10.79 -10.40
N SER A 175 -3.15 -10.89 -11.19
CA SER A 175 -4.51 -10.92 -10.66
C SER A 175 -5.31 -12.14 -11.08
N ALA A 176 -6.24 -12.53 -10.22
CA ALA A 176 -7.24 -13.55 -10.48
C ALA A 176 -8.63 -13.07 -10.04
N LYS A 177 -9.67 -13.38 -10.82
CA LYS A 177 -11.06 -13.14 -10.41
C LYS A 177 -11.48 -14.14 -9.35
N LYS A 178 -12.27 -13.69 -8.37
CA LYS A 178 -12.82 -14.55 -7.32
C LYS A 178 -13.61 -15.72 -7.90
N SER A 179 -14.37 -15.48 -8.98
CA SER A 179 -15.12 -16.53 -9.68
C SER A 179 -14.26 -17.67 -10.21
N ASP A 180 -13.06 -17.35 -10.72
CA ASP A 180 -12.14 -18.35 -11.26
C ASP A 180 -11.46 -19.14 -10.13
N LEU A 181 -11.09 -18.46 -9.05
CA LEU A 181 -10.56 -19.10 -7.84
C LEU A 181 -11.57 -20.08 -7.21
N ASP A 182 -12.85 -19.69 -7.16
CA ASP A 182 -13.91 -20.57 -6.68
C ASP A 182 -14.22 -21.72 -7.65
N ALA A 183 -14.13 -21.47 -8.96
CA ALA A 183 -14.25 -22.52 -9.95
C ALA A 183 -13.13 -23.56 -9.80
N PHE A 184 -11.90 -23.11 -9.58
CA PHE A 184 -10.76 -24.00 -9.33
C PHE A 184 -10.94 -24.80 -8.04
N ARG A 185 -11.25 -24.13 -6.92
CA ARG A 185 -11.49 -24.79 -5.62
C ARG A 185 -12.61 -25.82 -5.66
N SER A 186 -13.63 -25.60 -6.49
CA SER A 186 -14.74 -26.55 -6.69
C SER A 186 -14.45 -27.64 -7.73
N GLY A 187 -13.27 -27.64 -8.35
CA GLY A 187 -12.87 -28.61 -9.38
C GLY A 187 -13.52 -28.37 -10.76
N ARG A 188 -14.17 -27.22 -10.98
CA ARG A 188 -14.79 -26.86 -12.27
C ARG A 188 -13.77 -26.48 -13.32
N ILE A 189 -12.61 -25.99 -12.91
CA ILE A 189 -11.44 -25.77 -13.77
C ILE A 189 -10.22 -26.43 -13.12
N ASN A 190 -9.28 -26.88 -13.94
CA ASN A 190 -8.01 -27.44 -13.47
C ASN A 190 -6.93 -26.34 -13.31
N SER A 191 -5.75 -26.74 -12.85
CA SER A 191 -4.62 -25.83 -12.59
C SER A 191 -4.21 -25.06 -13.85
N GLU A 192 -4.09 -25.75 -14.99
CA GLU A 192 -3.70 -25.15 -16.28
C GLU A 192 -4.72 -24.10 -16.76
N ALA A 193 -6.01 -24.42 -16.63
CA ALA A 193 -7.09 -23.51 -16.97
C ALA A 193 -7.15 -22.30 -16.03
N LEU A 194 -6.78 -22.44 -14.76
CA LEU A 194 -6.64 -21.30 -13.86
C LEU A 194 -5.44 -20.43 -14.25
N GLN A 195 -4.27 -21.02 -14.47
CA GLN A 195 -3.03 -20.31 -14.84
C GLN A 195 -3.20 -19.47 -16.11
N SER A 196 -3.86 -20.01 -17.13
CA SER A 196 -4.19 -19.27 -18.36
C SER A 196 -5.21 -18.13 -18.19
N ARG A 197 -5.93 -18.07 -17.06
CA ARG A 197 -6.86 -16.99 -16.72
C ARG A 197 -6.24 -15.94 -15.79
N LEU A 198 -5.04 -16.19 -15.27
CA LEU A 198 -4.32 -15.18 -14.50
C LEU A 198 -3.95 -14.01 -15.41
N SER A 199 -4.19 -12.80 -14.94
CA SER A 199 -3.75 -11.59 -15.62
C SER A 199 -2.40 -11.18 -15.06
N VAL A 200 -1.35 -11.41 -15.83
CA VAL A 200 0.04 -11.05 -15.48
C VAL A 200 0.41 -9.77 -16.23
N SER A 201 0.83 -8.75 -15.49
CA SER A 201 1.39 -7.51 -16.06
C SER A 201 2.71 -7.17 -15.37
N THR A 202 3.62 -6.57 -16.11
CA THR A 202 4.87 -6.04 -15.57
C THR A 202 4.93 -4.55 -15.86
N SER A 203 5.41 -3.75 -14.91
CA SER A 203 5.74 -2.36 -15.19
C SER A 203 6.91 -2.34 -16.18
N GLU A 204 6.62 -2.18 -17.46
CA GLU A 204 7.62 -1.62 -18.36
C GLU A 204 7.83 -0.17 -17.90
N ASP A 205 9.08 0.31 -17.86
CA ASP A 205 9.44 1.72 -17.60
C ASP A 205 8.96 2.65 -18.75
N LYS A 206 7.69 2.52 -19.14
CA LYS A 206 7.01 3.47 -20.00
C LYS A 206 6.66 4.65 -19.14
N GLU A 207 7.51 5.67 -19.16
CA GLU A 207 7.22 6.95 -18.55
C GLU A 207 5.90 7.49 -19.13
N ARG A 208 4.84 7.50 -18.32
CA ARG A 208 3.53 8.03 -18.70
C ARG A 208 3.46 9.49 -18.25
N LEU A 209 3.48 10.39 -19.23
CA LEU A 209 3.54 11.84 -18.97
C LEU A 209 2.37 12.32 -18.12
N ASP A 210 1.16 11.80 -18.36
CA ASP A 210 -0.04 12.14 -17.59
C ASP A 210 0.07 11.73 -16.12
N LEU A 211 0.67 10.57 -15.81
CA LEU A 211 0.91 10.18 -14.42
C LEU A 211 1.89 11.12 -13.73
N LYS A 212 2.97 11.47 -14.43
CA LYS A 212 3.95 12.43 -13.92
C LYS A 212 3.32 13.79 -13.67
N VAL A 213 2.44 14.25 -14.56
CA VAL A 213 1.73 15.52 -14.41
C VAL A 213 0.84 15.50 -13.17
N LEU A 214 0.01 14.47 -12.98
CA LEU A 214 -0.84 14.37 -11.79
C LEU A 214 0.00 14.23 -10.51
N GLY A 215 1.08 13.46 -10.55
CA GLY A 215 2.05 13.36 -9.45
C GLY A 215 2.65 14.72 -9.07
N ASN A 216 3.05 15.53 -10.06
CA ASN A 216 3.54 16.88 -9.80
C ASN A 216 2.46 17.81 -9.24
N ILE A 217 1.20 17.66 -9.66
CA ILE A 217 0.08 18.43 -9.10
C ILE A 217 -0.10 18.12 -7.62
N PHE A 218 -0.13 16.84 -7.24
CA PHE A 218 -0.15 16.44 -5.84
C PHE A 218 1.09 16.94 -5.08
N GLY A 219 2.26 16.80 -5.70
CA GLY A 219 3.55 17.27 -5.17
C GLY A 219 3.53 18.76 -4.83
N THR A 220 3.00 19.60 -5.71
CA THR A 220 2.88 21.04 -5.48
C THR A 220 1.78 21.37 -4.47
N ALA A 221 0.61 20.72 -4.60
CA ALA A 221 -0.55 21.08 -3.80
C ALA A 221 -0.47 20.64 -2.34
N LEU A 222 0.38 19.65 -2.05
CA LEU A 222 0.62 19.09 -0.72
C LEU A 222 2.10 19.24 -0.30
N GLY A 223 2.96 19.91 -1.08
CA GLY A 223 4.41 19.93 -0.84
C GLY A 223 4.93 21.04 0.06
N GLU A 224 4.25 22.20 0.09
CA GLU A 224 4.63 23.34 0.93
C GLU A 224 3.55 23.51 2.01
N GLY A 225 3.90 23.23 3.25
CA GLY A 225 3.04 23.46 4.41
C GLY A 225 3.50 24.70 5.18
N ASP A 226 2.71 25.77 5.09
CA ASP A 226 2.93 26.99 5.87
C ASP A 226 2.23 26.86 7.23
N GLY A 227 2.84 26.14 8.19
CA GLY A 227 2.29 26.04 9.56
C GLY A 227 1.97 24.61 10.01
N ASN A 228 0.77 24.40 10.56
CA ASN A 228 0.35 23.11 11.18
C ASN A 228 -0.33 22.14 10.19
N GLU A 229 -0.31 22.43 8.88
CA GLU A 229 -1.00 21.63 7.88
C GLU A 229 -0.26 20.32 7.54
N TYR A 230 -1.02 19.34 7.03
CA TYR A 230 -0.46 18.13 6.44
C TYR A 230 0.22 18.44 5.11
N HIS A 231 1.49 18.05 5.01
CA HIS A 231 2.31 18.23 3.83
C HIS A 231 3.20 17.01 3.59
N LEU A 232 3.73 16.89 2.38
CA LEU A 232 4.68 15.85 2.02
C LEU A 232 5.98 16.04 2.80
N ILE A 233 6.49 14.96 3.38
CA ILE A 233 7.76 14.99 4.15
C ILE A 233 8.93 15.44 3.27
N SER A 234 8.89 15.08 1.99
CA SER A 234 9.88 15.45 0.99
C SER A 234 9.32 15.30 -0.41
N SER A 235 10.02 15.82 -1.42
CA SER A 235 9.70 15.56 -2.83
C SER A 235 9.75 14.07 -3.21
N ASN A 236 10.44 13.23 -2.42
CA ASN A 236 10.49 11.78 -2.60
C ASN A 236 9.35 11.04 -1.89
N SER A 237 8.50 11.75 -1.16
CA SER A 237 7.35 11.17 -0.43
C SER A 237 6.14 10.93 -1.32
N LEU A 238 6.26 11.20 -2.63
CA LEU A 238 5.26 10.86 -3.63
C LEU A 238 5.81 9.79 -4.56
N SER A 239 5.11 8.66 -4.63
CA SER A 239 5.37 7.60 -5.62
C SER A 239 4.10 7.31 -6.40
N TYR A 240 4.27 6.86 -7.64
CA TYR A 240 3.15 6.42 -8.45
C TYR A 240 3.53 5.25 -9.34
N MET A 241 2.54 4.47 -9.73
CA MET A 241 2.70 3.39 -10.69
C MET A 241 1.43 3.16 -11.50
N TYR A 242 1.61 2.56 -12.67
CA TYR A 242 0.53 2.10 -13.54
C TYR A 242 0.52 0.58 -13.59
N LEU A 243 -0.67 -0.01 -13.55
CA LEU A 243 -0.91 -1.43 -13.71
C LEU A 243 -1.99 -1.63 -14.78
N ASP A 244 -1.70 -2.39 -15.84
CA ASP A 244 -2.63 -2.56 -16.97
C ASP A 244 -3.99 -3.13 -16.54
N ASN A 245 -4.00 -3.96 -15.48
CA ASN A 245 -5.18 -4.64 -14.95
C ASN A 245 -5.89 -3.90 -13.80
N PHE A 246 -5.46 -2.68 -13.48
CA PHE A 246 -6.06 -1.88 -12.41
C PHE A 246 -6.21 -0.41 -12.78
N GLY A 247 -5.15 0.23 -13.26
CA GLY A 247 -5.07 1.68 -13.50
C GLY A 247 -3.89 2.29 -12.79
N ALA A 248 -4.06 3.48 -12.19
CA ALA A 248 -2.99 4.23 -11.55
C ALA A 248 -3.08 4.19 -10.03
N LEU A 249 -1.94 4.02 -9.39
CA LEU A 249 -1.78 4.06 -7.94
C LEU A 249 -0.81 5.19 -7.58
N TYR A 250 -1.18 6.00 -6.60
CA TYR A 250 -0.34 7.04 -6.01
C TYR A 250 -0.20 6.75 -4.52
N SER A 251 0.99 6.95 -3.98
CA SER A 251 1.25 6.91 -2.54
C SER A 251 1.93 8.19 -2.11
N LEU A 252 1.41 8.81 -1.06
CA LEU A 252 1.86 10.07 -0.52
C LEU A 252 2.15 9.89 0.97
N ASP A 253 3.40 10.08 1.39
CA ASP A 253 3.78 10.10 2.80
C ASP A 253 3.67 11.53 3.34
N LEU A 254 2.71 11.72 4.25
CA LEU A 254 2.37 13.00 4.84
C LEU A 254 2.88 13.10 6.28
N HIS A 255 3.25 14.32 6.63
CA HIS A 255 3.60 14.75 7.97
C HIS A 255 2.90 16.08 8.27
N ARG A 256 2.64 16.33 9.54
CA ARG A 256 2.02 17.57 9.98
C ARG A 256 3.12 18.56 10.40
N GLY A 257 3.05 19.79 9.92
CA GLY A 257 4.06 20.79 10.26
C GLY A 257 4.08 21.12 11.76
N HIS A 258 5.27 21.38 12.29
CA HIS A 258 5.56 21.47 13.72
C HIS A 258 4.61 22.42 14.49
N GLY A 259 3.68 21.82 15.23
CA GLY A 259 2.91 22.47 16.28
C GLY A 259 3.13 21.78 17.62
N LEU A 260 4.38 21.65 18.08
CA LEU A 260 4.74 21.29 19.47
C LEU A 260 3.73 20.32 20.13
N SER A 261 3.65 19.07 19.64
CA SER A 261 3.12 17.99 20.45
C SER A 261 4.14 17.75 21.57
N GLY A 262 4.04 18.61 22.58
CA GLY A 262 4.70 18.49 23.86
C GLY A 262 4.17 17.24 24.53
N THR A 263 4.66 16.09 24.09
CA THR A 263 4.92 14.98 24.99
C THR A 263 6.03 15.44 25.92
N LEU A 264 5.69 16.37 26.82
CA LEU A 264 6.17 16.31 28.19
C LEU A 264 5.69 14.95 28.71
N ARG A 265 6.44 13.90 28.36
CA ARG A 265 6.40 12.64 29.10
C ARG A 265 6.87 13.02 30.49
N LEU A 266 5.91 13.37 31.34
CA LEU A 266 6.13 13.71 32.75
C LEU A 266 6.40 12.41 33.52
N GLY A 267 7.36 11.62 33.03
CA GLY A 267 7.85 10.42 33.64
C GLY A 267 8.87 10.73 34.72
N TYR A 268 8.67 11.76 35.56
CA TYR A 268 9.47 12.02 36.77
C TYR A 268 8.75 12.97 37.74
N LEU A 269 7.57 12.58 38.25
CA LEU A 269 7.07 13.15 39.52
C LEU A 269 6.50 12.05 40.42
N ASN A 270 7.25 10.96 40.57
CA ASN A 270 7.14 10.11 41.76
C ASN A 270 8.19 10.59 42.76
N ASN A 271 7.81 11.52 43.64
CA ASN A 271 8.35 11.60 44.99
C ASN A 271 7.48 12.52 45.87
N SER A 272 6.85 11.90 46.88
CA SER A 272 6.24 12.48 48.08
C SER A 272 5.65 13.89 47.94
N LEU A 273 4.35 13.97 47.68
CA LEU A 273 3.62 15.24 47.61
C LEU A 273 2.91 15.52 48.94
N SER A 274 3.11 16.74 49.45
CA SER A 274 2.31 17.35 50.52
C SER A 274 0.95 17.80 49.97
N GLU A 275 -0.08 17.92 50.82
CA GLU A 275 -1.47 18.30 50.46
C GLU A 275 -1.56 19.59 49.61
N GLU A 276 -0.61 20.52 49.76
CA GLU A 276 -0.57 21.79 49.00
C GLU A 276 -0.25 21.60 47.51
N LYS A 277 0.49 20.54 47.14
CA LYS A 277 0.82 20.23 45.74
C LYS A 277 -0.27 19.40 45.04
N GLU A 278 -1.22 18.82 45.77
CA GLU A 278 -2.34 18.10 45.15
C GLU A 278 -3.27 19.04 44.39
N LYS A 279 -3.51 20.25 44.92
CA LYS A 279 -4.32 21.27 44.22
C LYS A 279 -3.64 21.78 42.95
N GLU A 280 -2.33 22.04 43.00
CA GLU A 280 -1.55 22.48 41.83
C GLU A 280 -1.52 21.39 40.75
N VAL A 281 -1.41 20.11 41.14
CA VAL A 281 -1.52 18.97 40.22
C VAL A 281 -2.94 18.83 39.64
N GLN A 282 -3.98 19.10 40.43
CA GLN A 282 -5.38 19.05 39.97
C GLN A 282 -5.67 20.14 38.93
N ASP A 283 -5.22 21.38 39.18
CA ASP A 283 -5.40 22.50 38.26
C ASP A 283 -4.62 22.28 36.95
N LEU A 284 -3.39 21.76 37.04
CA LEU A 284 -2.59 21.35 35.88
C LEU A 284 -3.26 20.24 35.06
N ARG A 285 -3.92 19.27 35.70
CA ARG A 285 -4.67 18.22 34.98
C ARG A 285 -5.83 18.79 34.19
N VAL A 286 -6.62 19.68 34.78
CA VAL A 286 -7.75 20.33 34.10
C VAL A 286 -7.27 21.20 32.92
N GLU A 287 -6.13 21.89 33.08
CA GLU A 287 -5.53 22.66 31.98
C GLU A 287 -5.01 21.76 30.85
N LEU A 288 -4.37 20.64 31.19
CA LEU A 288 -3.90 19.65 30.22
C LEU A 288 -5.06 19.01 29.45
N GLU A 289 -6.13 18.61 30.13
CA GLU A 289 -7.34 18.04 29.50
C GLU A 289 -7.97 19.04 28.51
N LYS A 290 -8.08 20.32 28.87
CA LYS A 290 -8.59 21.35 27.97
C LYS A 290 -7.68 21.57 26.75
N ARG A 291 -6.36 21.50 26.96
CA ARG A 291 -5.38 21.63 25.88
C ARG A 291 -5.45 20.43 24.93
N GLU A 292 -5.63 19.23 25.47
CA GLU A 292 -5.78 17.99 24.71
C GLU A 292 -7.07 18.00 23.90
N GLN A 293 -8.21 18.39 24.48
CA GLN A 293 -9.48 18.53 23.76
C GLN A 293 -9.37 19.50 22.59
N LYS A 294 -8.81 20.69 22.83
CA LYS A 294 -8.62 21.69 21.77
C LYS A 294 -7.67 21.19 20.67
N LEU A 295 -6.64 20.45 21.05
CA LEU A 295 -5.72 19.83 20.09
C LEU A 295 -6.45 18.81 19.22
N ASN A 296 -7.27 17.95 19.82
CA ASN A 296 -8.04 16.92 19.13
C ASN A 296 -9.07 17.53 18.16
N GLU A 297 -9.81 18.56 18.57
CA GLU A 297 -10.74 19.28 17.68
C GLU A 297 -10.01 19.92 16.48
N THR A 298 -8.81 20.46 16.73
CA THR A 298 -8.00 21.06 15.65
C THR A 298 -7.48 19.98 14.69
N LEU A 299 -7.05 18.84 15.22
CA LEU A 299 -6.57 17.69 14.45
C LEU A 299 -7.66 17.12 13.54
N GLU A 300 -8.89 16.98 14.06
CA GLU A 300 -10.03 16.48 13.30
C GLU A 300 -10.40 17.44 12.16
N GLN A 301 -10.43 18.74 12.42
CA GLN A 301 -10.70 19.76 11.39
C GLN A 301 -9.64 19.76 10.28
N GLU A 302 -8.36 19.75 10.64
CA GLU A 302 -7.26 19.72 9.65
C GLU A 302 -7.26 18.43 8.83
N TYR A 303 -7.65 17.30 9.43
CA TYR A 303 -7.82 16.03 8.75
C TYR A 303 -8.99 16.07 7.76
N ASP A 304 -10.15 16.58 8.17
CA ASP A 304 -11.32 16.73 7.30
C ASP A 304 -11.01 17.64 6.11
N GLU A 305 -10.27 18.73 6.34
CA GLU A 305 -9.80 19.63 5.29
C GLU A 305 -8.85 18.93 4.32
N LEU A 306 -7.90 18.13 4.82
CA LEU A 306 -7.02 17.30 3.99
C LEU A 306 -7.84 16.37 3.10
N VAL A 307 -8.78 15.62 3.68
CA VAL A 307 -9.64 14.67 2.96
C VAL A 307 -10.45 15.37 1.88
N ALA A 308 -11.07 16.50 2.20
CA ALA A 308 -11.83 17.29 1.25
C ALA A 308 -10.96 17.79 0.10
N LYS A 309 -9.83 18.42 0.41
CA LYS A 309 -8.87 18.97 -0.56
C LYS A 309 -8.32 17.87 -1.49
N THR A 310 -7.99 16.69 -0.95
CA THR A 310 -7.55 15.55 -1.77
C THR A 310 -8.65 15.06 -2.71
N LYS A 311 -9.91 14.96 -2.27
CA LYS A 311 -11.04 14.61 -3.16
C LYS A 311 -11.20 15.62 -4.29
N GLU A 312 -11.10 16.91 -3.99
CA GLU A 312 -11.18 17.96 -5.00
C GLU A 312 -10.07 17.83 -6.04
N PHE A 313 -8.82 17.62 -5.61
CA PHE A 313 -7.71 17.42 -6.54
C PHE A 313 -7.88 16.18 -7.42
N ILE A 314 -8.35 15.08 -6.83
CA ILE A 314 -8.67 13.86 -7.58
C ILE A 314 -9.68 14.16 -8.67
N ILE A 315 -10.78 14.87 -8.37
CA ILE A 315 -11.83 15.17 -9.35
C ILE A 315 -11.39 16.19 -10.39
N ASP A 316 -10.77 17.29 -9.97
CA ASP A 316 -10.44 18.41 -10.85
C ASP A 316 -9.27 18.07 -11.81
N TYR A 317 -8.34 17.23 -11.36
CA TYR A 317 -7.14 16.85 -12.13
C TYR A 317 -7.12 15.40 -12.60
N GLY A 318 -7.95 14.50 -12.07
CA GLY A 318 -8.01 13.10 -12.50
C GLY A 318 -8.37 12.91 -13.98
N ARG A 319 -9.02 13.90 -14.59
CA ARG A 319 -9.25 13.94 -16.05
C ARG A 319 -7.96 13.94 -16.88
N THR A 320 -6.84 14.43 -16.33
CA THR A 320 -5.54 14.47 -17.01
C THR A 320 -4.96 13.09 -17.30
N LEU A 321 -5.43 12.06 -16.59
CA LEU A 321 -5.04 10.65 -16.71
C LEU A 321 -5.56 10.01 -18.01
N SER A 322 -5.09 10.46 -19.16
CA SER A 322 -5.53 9.95 -20.46
C SER A 322 -5.09 8.52 -20.76
N SER A 323 -4.13 7.99 -20.01
CA SER A 323 -3.67 6.62 -20.12
C SER A 323 -4.56 5.58 -19.45
N LEU A 324 -5.50 6.02 -18.61
CA LEU A 324 -6.45 5.11 -17.96
C LEU A 324 -7.65 4.85 -18.88
N GLU A 325 -8.05 3.59 -18.96
CA GLU A 325 -9.27 3.13 -19.60
C GLU A 325 -10.50 3.35 -18.70
N ASP A 326 -11.71 3.40 -19.28
CA ASP A 326 -12.96 3.73 -18.56
C ASP A 326 -13.24 2.83 -17.34
N ASP A 327 -12.87 1.55 -17.42
CA ASP A 327 -13.09 0.55 -16.37
C ASP A 327 -11.97 0.49 -15.32
N GLN A 328 -10.87 1.20 -15.54
CA GLN A 328 -9.74 1.30 -14.62
C GLN A 328 -9.99 2.34 -13.52
N TYR A 329 -9.18 2.23 -12.47
CA TYR A 329 -9.26 3.04 -11.26
C TYR A 329 -8.04 3.92 -11.08
N LEU A 330 -8.28 5.09 -10.49
CA LEU A 330 -7.26 5.85 -9.78
C LEU A 330 -7.38 5.51 -8.28
N LEU A 331 -6.28 5.09 -7.69
CA LEU A 331 -6.11 4.92 -6.25
C LEU A 331 -5.07 5.92 -5.74
N VAL A 332 -5.42 6.70 -4.72
CA VAL A 332 -4.50 7.61 -4.04
C VAL A 332 -4.47 7.22 -2.57
N SER A 333 -3.31 6.80 -2.08
CA SER A 333 -3.08 6.43 -0.70
C SER A 333 -2.29 7.53 0.01
N LEU A 334 -2.85 8.06 1.10
CA LEU A 334 -2.18 8.98 2.01
C LEU A 334 -1.71 8.19 3.24
N ASN A 335 -0.41 8.15 3.48
CA ASN A 335 0.17 7.56 4.68
C ASN A 335 0.49 8.69 5.67
N ILE A 336 -0.13 8.68 6.85
CA ILE A 336 -0.02 9.76 7.83
C ILE A 336 0.90 9.30 8.96
N ASN A 337 2.09 9.90 9.05
CA ASN A 337 3.10 9.49 10.04
C ASN A 337 2.77 9.89 11.50
N GLU A 338 1.86 10.84 11.68
CA GLU A 338 1.40 11.32 13.00
C GLU A 338 -0.04 10.88 13.28
N SER A 339 -0.33 9.60 13.08
CA SER A 339 -1.63 9.02 13.40
C SER A 339 -1.93 9.11 14.91
N SER A 340 -3.21 9.09 15.24
CA SER A 340 -3.72 9.06 16.60
C SER A 340 -5.01 8.25 16.63
N ASP A 341 -5.66 8.11 17.80
CA ASP A 341 -6.98 7.44 17.86
C ASP A 341 -8.05 8.13 16.99
N ILE A 342 -7.81 9.38 16.58
CA ILE A 342 -8.73 10.21 15.79
C ILE A 342 -8.30 10.28 14.32
N ILE A 343 -7.00 10.12 14.04
CA ILE A 343 -6.45 10.27 12.69
C ILE A 343 -5.90 8.92 12.24
N PRO A 344 -6.43 8.35 11.15
CA PRO A 344 -5.99 7.04 10.66
C PRO A 344 -4.53 7.07 10.22
N GLU A 345 -3.89 5.91 10.27
CA GLU A 345 -2.52 5.73 9.76
C GLU A 345 -2.47 5.83 8.23
N ARG A 346 -3.57 5.46 7.57
CA ARG A 346 -3.69 5.50 6.12
C ARG A 346 -5.11 5.83 5.68
N VAL A 347 -5.19 6.61 4.59
CA VAL A 347 -6.44 6.92 3.92
C VAL A 347 -6.32 6.60 2.43
N ASP A 348 -7.20 5.76 1.93
CA ASP A 348 -7.26 5.37 0.53
C ASP A 348 -8.46 6.05 -0.17
N PHE A 349 -8.18 6.74 -1.29
CA PHE A 349 -9.18 7.35 -2.16
C PHE A 349 -9.24 6.59 -3.48
N GLN A 350 -10.43 6.16 -3.87
CA GLN A 350 -10.63 5.40 -5.10
C GLN A 350 -11.71 6.03 -5.97
N VAL A 351 -11.44 6.13 -7.28
CA VAL A 351 -12.43 6.56 -8.26
C VAL A 351 -12.19 5.91 -9.63
N LYS A 352 -13.26 5.57 -10.34
CA LYS A 352 -13.19 5.04 -11.71
C LYS A 352 -12.87 6.14 -12.72
N LYS A 353 -12.10 5.79 -13.75
CA LYS A 353 -11.85 6.70 -14.88
C LYS A 353 -13.14 7.15 -15.56
N SER A 354 -14.13 6.26 -15.68
CA SER A 354 -15.44 6.60 -16.22
C SER A 354 -16.11 7.79 -15.53
N THR A 355 -15.89 7.99 -14.23
CA THR A 355 -16.45 9.12 -13.48
C THR A 355 -15.91 10.44 -13.98
N PHE A 356 -14.60 10.54 -14.23
CA PHE A 356 -13.98 11.74 -14.81
C PHE A 356 -14.53 12.04 -16.20
N ASN A 357 -14.70 10.99 -17.02
CA ASN A 357 -15.20 11.14 -18.38
C ASN A 357 -16.68 11.52 -18.43
N GLN A 358 -17.50 11.05 -17.47
CA GLN A 358 -18.89 11.46 -17.32
C GLN A 358 -18.99 12.92 -16.87
N LEU A 359 -18.15 13.35 -15.93
CA LEU A 359 -18.10 14.74 -15.46
C LEU A 359 -17.71 15.69 -16.60
N ASP A 360 -16.67 15.36 -17.37
CA ASP A 360 -16.20 16.18 -18.50
C ASP A 360 -17.26 16.32 -19.60
N LYS A 361 -18.07 15.27 -19.81
CA LYS A 361 -19.23 15.28 -20.72
C LYS A 361 -20.47 15.97 -20.14
N GLY A 362 -20.42 16.44 -18.89
CA GLY A 362 -21.56 17.04 -18.18
C GLY A 362 -22.68 16.05 -17.86
N GLN A 363 -22.40 14.74 -17.86
CA GLN A 363 -23.38 13.69 -17.56
C GLN A 363 -23.65 13.54 -16.06
N ILE A 364 -22.70 13.94 -15.23
CA ILE A 364 -22.83 14.01 -13.78
C ILE A 364 -22.36 15.40 -13.30
N SER A 365 -22.89 15.85 -12.16
CA SER A 365 -22.43 17.09 -11.52
C SER A 365 -21.09 16.89 -10.80
N ARG A 366 -20.39 17.99 -10.50
CA ARG A 366 -19.16 17.95 -9.68
C ARG A 366 -19.42 17.31 -8.31
N GLU A 367 -20.54 17.64 -7.67
CA GLU A 367 -20.94 17.07 -6.39
C GLU A 367 -21.16 15.55 -6.49
N ALA A 368 -21.83 15.08 -7.55
CA ALA A 368 -22.00 13.65 -7.80
C ALA A 368 -20.64 12.95 -8.03
N ALA A 369 -19.69 13.62 -8.70
CA ALA A 369 -18.35 13.08 -8.90
C ALA A 369 -17.56 13.00 -7.58
N LEU A 370 -17.61 14.03 -6.73
CA LEU A 370 -16.99 14.02 -5.39
C LEU A 370 -17.55 12.89 -4.51
N ASN A 371 -18.87 12.68 -4.55
CA ASN A 371 -19.53 11.61 -3.82
C ASN A 371 -19.24 10.21 -4.40
N ALA A 372 -18.78 10.12 -5.64
CA ALA A 372 -18.35 8.86 -6.26
C ALA A 372 -16.93 8.46 -5.83
N VAL A 373 -16.16 9.35 -5.19
CA VAL A 373 -14.85 9.00 -4.60
C VAL A 373 -15.09 8.18 -3.35
N THR A 374 -14.67 6.91 -3.40
CA THR A 374 -14.74 6.01 -2.26
C THR A 374 -13.56 6.28 -1.33
N LEU A 375 -13.85 6.47 -0.04
CA LEU A 375 -12.87 6.71 1.02
C LEU A 375 -12.77 5.48 1.91
N THR A 376 -11.56 5.03 2.22
CA THR A 376 -11.33 3.96 3.21
C THR A 376 -10.22 4.37 4.18
N GLU A 377 -10.51 4.30 5.48
CA GLU A 377 -9.61 4.70 6.57
C GLU A 377 -9.13 3.45 7.32
N TYR A 378 -7.87 3.46 7.77
CA TYR A 378 -7.17 2.32 8.35
C TYR A 378 -6.55 2.58 9.71
#